data_AF-A0A9E6RWG3-F1
#
_entry.id   AF-A0A9E6RWG3-F1
#
_cell.length_a   1.000
_cell.length_b   1.000
_cell.length_c   1.000
_cell.angle_alpha   90.00
_cell.angle_beta   90.00
_cell.angle_gamma   90.00
#
_symmetry.space_group_name_H-M   'P 1'
#
loop_
_entity.id
_entity.type
_entity.pdbx_description
1 polymer ?
#
loop_
_entity_poly.entity_id
_entity_poly.type
_entity_poly.pdbx_seq_one_letter_code
_entity_poly.pdbx_strand_id
1 'polypeptide(L)'
;MLTKRKSRSIAAILAFSGTLKIAGLHKFYLGQPLWGILYVLLSWTPIPRVASAIEGVWYLAQDEESFNRNFNFGQSMIKDSSQVQNQVESIANALRELDALRQEGLISEYEFEQKRRQMLDQIS
;
A
#
# COMPACT_ATOMS: atom_id res chain seq x y z
N MET A 1 2.42 -12.83 -0.21
CA MET A 1 1.58 -12.41 0.94
C MET A 1 0.42 -11.58 0.41
N LEU A 2 -0.83 -11.96 0.67
CA LEU A 2 -2.00 -11.22 0.22
C LEU A 2 -2.14 -9.93 1.03
N THR A 3 -1.56 -8.84 0.51
CA THR A 3 -1.75 -7.49 1.05
C THR A 3 -3.18 -7.04 0.75
N LYS A 4 -4.12 -7.45 1.62
CA LYS A 4 -5.52 -7.04 1.56
C LYS A 4 -5.59 -5.55 1.92
N ARG A 5 -6.11 -4.72 1.01
CA ARG A 5 -6.38 -3.30 1.29
C ARG A 5 -7.40 -3.20 2.42
N LYS A 6 -7.19 -2.25 3.35
CA LYS A 6 -8.21 -1.92 4.34
C LYS A 6 -9.41 -1.31 3.63
N SER A 7 -10.61 -1.77 3.95
CA SER A 7 -11.86 -1.29 3.38
C SER A 7 -12.48 -0.21 4.26
N ARG A 8 -12.87 0.91 3.65
CA ARG A 8 -13.58 2.01 4.33
C ARG A 8 -14.88 1.53 4.99
N SER A 9 -15.64 0.68 4.31
CA SER A 9 -16.92 0.17 4.80
C SER A 9 -16.74 -0.68 6.04
N ILE A 10 -15.67 -1.49 6.08
CA ILE A 10 -15.32 -2.30 7.27
C ILE A 10 -14.91 -1.38 8.42
N ALA A 11 -14.11 -0.34 8.16
CA ALA A 11 -13.72 0.63 9.18
C ALA A 11 -14.94 1.36 9.78
N ALA A 12 -15.90 1.78 8.94
CA ALA A 12 -17.12 2.44 9.39
C ALA A 12 -18.04 1.49 10.17
N ILE A 13 -18.25 0.26 9.71
CA ILE A 13 -19.04 -0.76 10.43
C ILE A 13 -18.42 -1.06 11.79
N LEU A 14 -17.09 -1.17 11.87
CA LEU A 14 -16.39 -1.36 13.14
C LEU A 14 -16.54 -0.14 14.07
N ALA A 15 -16.51 1.08 13.52
CA ALA A 15 -16.67 2.30 14.31
C ALA A 15 -18.07 2.37 14.95
N PHE A 16 -19.11 2.07 14.18
CA PHE A 16 -20.48 2.00 14.68
C PHE A 16 -20.71 0.82 15.65
N SER A 17 -20.13 -0.35 15.37
CA SER A 17 -20.21 -1.51 16.28
C SER A 17 -19.51 -1.24 17.63
N GLY A 18 -18.47 -0.42 17.61
CA GLY A 18 -17.76 0.05 18.80
C GLY A 18 -18.61 0.92 19.75
N THR A 19 -19.67 1.56 19.26
CA THR A 19 -20.61 2.33 20.08
C THR A 19 -21.40 1.44 21.06
N LEU A 20 -21.58 0.15 20.75
CA LEU A 20 -22.39 -0.79 21.55
C LEU A 20 -21.59 -1.69 22.48
N LYS A 21 -20.36 -2.07 22.13
CA LYS A 21 -19.57 -3.04 22.92
C LYS A 21 -18.24 -2.49 23.42
N ILE A 22 -17.32 -2.19 22.51
CA ILE A 22 -15.95 -1.76 22.84
C ILE A 22 -15.54 -0.67 21.84
N ALA A 23 -15.43 0.57 22.32
CA ALA A 23 -14.99 1.69 21.51
C ALA A 23 -13.51 1.53 21.12
N GLY A 24 -13.15 1.92 19.88
CA GLY A 24 -11.75 1.95 19.42
C GLY A 24 -11.30 0.77 18.55
N LEU A 25 -12.13 -0.27 18.35
CA LEU A 25 -11.83 -1.40 17.45
C LEU A 25 -11.48 -0.96 16.01
N HIS A 26 -12.14 0.08 15.50
CA HIS A 26 -11.84 0.64 14.19
C HIS A 26 -10.44 1.26 14.11
N LYS A 27 -9.91 1.83 15.20
CA LYS A 27 -8.54 2.38 15.23
C LYS A 27 -7.49 1.27 15.11
N PHE A 28 -7.73 0.12 15.74
CA PHE A 28 -6.88 -1.05 15.56
C PHE A 28 -6.91 -1.55 14.11
N TYR A 29 -8.10 -1.59 13.48
CA TYR A 29 -8.23 -1.96 12.08
C TYR A 29 -7.45 -1.00 11.14
N LEU A 30 -7.50 0.30 11.42
CA LEU A 30 -6.81 1.34 10.66
C LEU A 30 -5.28 1.36 10.90
N GLY A 31 -4.75 0.53 11.81
CA GLY A 31 -3.31 0.47 12.11
C GLY A 31 -2.84 1.56 13.09
N GLN A 32 -3.75 2.09 13.91
CA GLN A 32 -3.47 3.10 14.93
C GLN A 32 -3.64 2.52 16.34
N PRO A 33 -2.75 1.63 16.81
CA PRO A 33 -2.92 0.88 18.06
C PRO A 33 -2.88 1.78 19.30
N LEU A 34 -2.05 2.83 19.31
CA LEU A 34 -2.01 3.80 20.42
C LEU A 34 -3.36 4.48 20.65
N TRP A 35 -4.02 4.92 19.56
CA TRP A 35 -5.35 5.51 19.62
C TRP A 35 -6.41 4.49 20.01
N GLY A 36 -6.31 3.26 19.52
CA GLY A 36 -7.18 2.16 19.93
C GLY A 36 -7.10 1.88 21.43
N ILE A 37 -5.88 1.81 21.99
CA ILE A 37 -5.65 1.61 23.43
C ILE A 37 -6.22 2.78 24.23
N LEU A 38 -6.01 4.03 23.78
CA LEU A 38 -6.58 5.21 24.43
C LEU A 38 -8.11 5.15 24.50
N TYR A 39 -8.76 4.74 23.41
CA TYR A 39 -10.23 4.59 23.36
C TYR A 39 -10.72 3.47 24.29
N VAL A 40 -9.97 2.37 24.40
CA VAL A 40 -10.29 1.26 25.32
C VAL A 40 -10.11 1.69 26.78
N LEU A 41 -9.03 2.40 27.11
CA LEU A 41 -8.80 2.92 28.47
C LEU A 41 -9.86 3.92 28.88
N LEU A 42 -10.32 4.76 27.94
CA LEU A 42 -11.34 5.77 28.19
C LEU A 42 -12.77 5.24 28.01
N SER A 43 -12.95 3.95 27.67
CA SER A 43 -14.25 3.34 27.34
C SER A 43 -15.26 3.31 28.49
N TRP A 44 -14.79 3.56 29.71
CA TRP A 44 -15.62 3.81 30.90
C TRP A 44 -16.41 5.13 30.80
N THR A 45 -15.95 6.09 29.98
CA THR A 45 -16.66 7.33 29.71
C THR A 45 -17.56 7.21 28.46
N PRO A 46 -18.61 8.03 28.32
CA PRO A 46 -19.39 8.09 27.08
C PRO A 46 -18.62 8.75 25.91
N ILE A 47 -17.47 9.39 26.19
CA ILE A 47 -16.71 10.21 25.22
C ILE A 47 -16.22 9.37 24.02
N PRO A 48 -15.53 8.22 24.20
CA PRO A 48 -15.13 7.37 23.08
C PRO A 48 -16.30 6.88 22.24
N ARG A 49 -17.49 6.66 22.81
CA ARG A 49 -18.66 6.18 22.05
C ARG A 49 -19.14 7.23 21.05
N VAL A 50 -19.24 8.49 21.48
CA VAL A 50 -19.62 9.62 20.61
C VAL A 50 -18.53 9.89 19.57
N ALA A 51 -17.26 9.90 19.99
CA ALA A 51 -16.14 10.06 19.07
C ALA A 51 -16.13 8.96 17.99
N SER A 52 -16.38 7.69 18.37
CA SER A 52 -16.45 6.56 17.43
C SER A 52 -17.58 6.73 16.41
N ALA A 53 -18.75 7.24 16.83
CA ALA A 53 -19.87 7.49 15.94
C ALA A 53 -19.56 8.61 14.92
N ILE A 54 -18.99 9.73 15.39
CA ILE A 54 -18.58 10.84 14.52
C ILE A 54 -17.52 10.37 13.52
N GLU A 55 -16.53 9.61 13.97
CA GLU A 55 -15.51 9.04 13.08
C GLU A 55 -16.10 8.05 12.08
N GLY A 56 -17.06 7.23 12.48
CA GLY A 56 -17.79 6.33 11.59
C GLY A 56 -18.47 7.07 10.44
N VAL A 57 -19.16 8.18 10.74
CA VAL A 57 -19.77 9.06 9.73
C VAL A 57 -18.69 9.72 8.88
N TRP A 58 -17.62 10.21 9.48
CA TRP A 58 -16.49 10.82 8.76
C TRP A 58 -15.86 9.84 7.75
N TYR A 59 -15.61 8.59 8.14
CA TYR A 59 -15.06 7.58 7.22
C TYR A 59 -16.04 7.22 6.09
N LEU A 60 -17.35 7.29 6.35
CA LEU A 60 -18.38 7.06 5.33
C LEU A 60 -18.46 8.23 4.34
N ALA A 61 -18.31 9.46 4.85
CA ALA A 61 -18.33 10.69 4.07
C ALA A 61 -17.01 10.92 3.29
N GLN A 62 -15.92 10.27 3.69
CA GLN A 62 -14.62 10.38 3.03
C GLN A 62 -14.55 9.54 1.75
N ASP A 63 -13.97 10.12 0.70
CA ASP A 63 -13.68 9.42 -0.55
C ASP A 63 -12.67 8.28 -0.36
N GLU A 64 -12.82 7.23 -1.17
CA GLU A 64 -11.99 6.03 -1.10
C GLU A 64 -10.51 6.31 -1.37
N GLU A 65 -10.21 7.24 -2.27
CA GLU A 65 -8.84 7.68 -2.56
C GLU A 65 -8.17 8.34 -1.36
N SER A 66 -8.92 9.24 -0.69
CA SER A 66 -8.43 9.93 0.51
C SER A 66 -8.26 8.98 1.69
N PHE A 67 -9.16 7.99 1.85
CA PHE A 67 -9.01 6.93 2.83
C PHE A 67 -7.77 6.07 2.54
N ASN A 68 -7.58 5.67 1.28
CA ASN A 68 -6.47 4.84 0.86
C ASN A 68 -5.12 5.55 1.10
N ARG A 69 -5.05 6.85 0.81
CA ARG A 69 -3.88 7.69 1.08
C ARG A 69 -3.54 7.79 2.57
N ASN A 70 -4.55 7.88 3.44
CA ASN A 70 -4.31 8.05 4.88
C ASN A 70 -4.01 6.72 5.61
N PHE A 71 -4.60 5.60 5.16
CA PHE A 71 -4.61 4.35 5.94
C PHE A 71 -3.95 3.15 5.24
N ASN A 72 -3.71 3.20 3.93
CA ASN A 72 -3.09 2.11 3.16
C ASN A 72 -1.75 2.51 2.53
N PHE A 73 -1.23 3.73 2.78
CA PHE A 73 0.01 4.23 2.17
C PHE A 73 1.23 3.31 2.36
N GLY A 74 1.37 2.71 3.55
CA GLY A 74 2.46 1.77 3.84
C GLY A 74 2.39 0.45 3.05
N GLN A 75 1.21 0.08 2.54
CA GLN A 75 1.02 -1.13 1.72
C GLN A 75 1.40 -0.88 0.25
N SER A 76 1.34 0.38 -0.20
CA SER A 76 1.80 0.82 -1.52
C SER A 76 3.31 0.66 -1.67
N MET A 77 4.08 1.06 -0.65
CA MET A 77 5.56 0.99 -0.68
C MET A 77 6.09 -0.45 -0.76
N ILE A 78 5.49 -1.41 -0.05
CA ILE A 78 5.93 -2.82 -0.10
C ILE A 78 5.59 -3.46 -1.47
N LYS A 79 4.47 -3.07 -2.08
CA LYS A 79 4.11 -3.55 -3.42
C LYS A 79 5.05 -2.99 -4.49
N ASP A 80 5.52 -1.76 -4.32
CA ASP A 80 6.49 -1.13 -5.20
C ASP A 80 7.83 -1.87 -5.16
N SER A 81 8.33 -2.24 -3.98
CA SER A 81 9.56 -3.03 -3.84
C SER A 81 9.49 -4.39 -4.56
N SER A 82 8.36 -5.10 -4.48
CA SER A 82 8.20 -6.39 -5.19
C SER A 82 8.04 -6.22 -6.70
N GLN A 83 7.44 -5.11 -7.16
CA GLN A 83 7.29 -4.84 -8.59
C GLN A 83 8.62 -4.40 -9.22
N VAL A 84 9.40 -3.56 -8.51
CA VAL A 84 10.74 -3.14 -8.93
C VAL A 84 11.68 -4.35 -9.04
N GLN A 85 11.62 -5.31 -8.10
CA GLN A 85 12.42 -6.54 -8.20
C GLN A 85 12.12 -7.35 -9.46
N ASN A 86 10.83 -7.53 -9.81
CA ASN A 86 10.44 -8.25 -11.03
C ASN A 86 10.85 -7.50 -12.31
N GLN A 87 10.82 -6.16 -12.30
CA GLN A 87 11.28 -5.35 -13.44
C GLN A 87 12.80 -5.41 -13.61
N VAL A 88 13.57 -5.37 -12.52
CA VAL A 88 15.03 -5.50 -12.58
C VAL A 88 15.44 -6.89 -13.08
N GLU A 89 14.71 -7.94 -12.70
CA GLU A 89 14.97 -9.30 -13.19
C GLU A 89 14.68 -9.46 -14.70
N SER A 90 13.57 -8.92 -15.20
CA SER A 90 13.24 -9.00 -16.62
C SER A 90 14.24 -8.21 -17.48
N ILE A 91 14.69 -7.05 -17.01
CA ILE A 91 15.71 -6.24 -17.69
C ILE A 91 17.08 -6.93 -17.65
N ALA A 92 17.44 -7.57 -16.55
CA ALA A 92 18.68 -8.35 -16.45
C ALA A 92 18.69 -9.53 -17.45
N ASN A 93 17.56 -10.20 -17.63
CA ASN A 93 17.42 -11.27 -18.62
C ASN A 93 17.50 -10.74 -20.06
N ALA A 94 16.82 -9.62 -20.35
CA ALA A 94 16.90 -8.97 -21.66
C ALA A 94 18.32 -8.48 -22.02
N LEU A 95 19.07 -7.97 -21.03
CA LEU A 95 20.47 -7.57 -21.20
C LEU A 95 21.38 -8.76 -21.51
N ARG A 96 21.14 -9.93 -20.88
CA ARG A 96 21.87 -11.17 -21.19
C ARG A 96 21.62 -11.65 -22.61
N GLU A 97 20.37 -11.57 -23.07
CA GLU A 97 20.00 -11.94 -24.44
C GLU A 97 20.63 -11.00 -25.48
N LEU A 98 20.65 -9.69 -25.19
CA LEU A 98 21.36 -8.72 -26.02
C LEU A 98 22.87 -8.98 -26.09
N ASP A 99 23.50 -9.39 -25.00
CA ASP A 99 24.93 -9.73 -25.00
C ASP A 99 25.20 -11.02 -25.81
N ALA A 100 24.29 -12.00 -25.78
CA ALA A 100 24.39 -13.19 -26.61
C ALA A 100 24.33 -12.86 -28.11
N LEU A 101 23.36 -12.03 -28.54
CA LEU A 101 23.24 -11.58 -29.92
C LEU A 101 24.49 -10.85 -30.42
N ARG A 102 25.14 -10.08 -29.53
CA ARG A 102 26.40 -9.38 -29.81
C ARG A 102 27.56 -10.36 -29.97
N GLN A 103 27.67 -11.35 -29.08
CA GLN A 103 28.70 -12.40 -29.17
C GLN A 103 28.55 -13.28 -30.41
N GLU A 104 27.32 -13.51 -30.86
CA GLU A 104 27.00 -14.23 -32.10
C GLU A 104 27.23 -13.38 -33.37
N GLY A 105 27.54 -12.09 -33.22
CA GLY A 105 27.75 -11.16 -34.34
C GLY A 105 26.46 -10.78 -35.08
N LEU A 106 25.29 -11.04 -34.49
CA LEU A 106 23.98 -10.73 -35.05
C LEU A 106 23.61 -9.24 -34.92
N ILE A 107 24.22 -8.55 -33.95
CA ILE A 107 24.07 -7.11 -33.76
C ILE A 107 25.44 -6.45 -33.61
N SER A 108 25.53 -5.20 -34.03
CA SER A 108 26.75 -4.41 -33.85
C SER A 108 26.92 -3.93 -32.40
N GLU A 109 28.16 -3.67 -31.98
CA GLU A 109 28.47 -3.09 -30.66
C GLU A 109 27.73 -1.76 -30.45
N TYR A 110 27.59 -0.97 -31.52
CA TYR A 110 26.87 0.30 -31.49
C TYR A 110 25.36 0.13 -31.23
N GLU A 111 24.71 -0.84 -31.89
CA GLU A 111 23.30 -1.15 -31.65
C GLU A 111 23.06 -1.71 -30.25
N PHE A 112 23.99 -2.53 -29.76
CA PHE A 112 23.97 -3.03 -28.39
C PHE A 112 24.03 -1.88 -27.37
N GLU A 113 24.97 -0.95 -27.53
CA GLU A 113 25.09 0.21 -26.64
C GLU A 113 23.84 1.08 -26.63
N GLN A 114 23.21 1.32 -27.79
CA GLN A 114 21.96 2.08 -27.86
C GLN A 114 20.82 1.39 -27.10
N LYS A 115 20.62 0.08 -27.34
CA LYS A 115 19.54 -0.70 -26.69
C LYS A 115 19.75 -0.84 -25.19
N ARG A 116 21.00 -1.07 -24.76
CA ARG A 116 21.37 -1.11 -23.34
C ARG A 116 21.01 0.20 -22.63
N ARG A 117 21.34 1.35 -23.22
CA ARG A 117 21.02 2.66 -22.63
C ARG A 117 19.53 2.89 -22.50
N GLN A 118 18.74 2.52 -23.51
CA GLN A 118 17.27 2.59 -23.43
C GLN A 118 16.70 1.76 -22.27
N MET A 119 17.23 0.55 -22.03
CA MET A 119 16.76 -0.29 -20.93
C MET A 119 17.17 0.24 -19.56
N LEU A 120 18.34 0.87 -19.44
CA LEU A 120 18.79 1.52 -18.21
C LEU A 120 17.94 2.75 -17.86
N ASP A 121 17.47 3.50 -18.86
CA ASP A 121 16.63 4.68 -18.68
C ASP A 121 15.24 4.33 -18.11
N GLN A 122 14.74 3.11 -18.38
CA GLN A 122 13.46 2.62 -17.84
C GLN A 122 13.48 2.30 -16.33
N ILE A 123 14.67 2.20 -15.72
CA ILE A 123 14.84 1.92 -14.29
C ILE A 123 15.03 3.23 -13.49
N SER A 124 15.46 4.31 -14.16
CA SER A 124 15.71 5.62 -13.52
C SER A 124 14.43 6.42 -13.30
#